data_AF-A0A432H5H2-F1
#
_entry.id   AF-A0A432H5H2-F1
#
_cell.length_a   1.000
_cell.length_b   1.000
_cell.length_c   1.000
_cell.angle_alpha   90.00
_cell.angle_beta   90.00
_cell.angle_gamma   90.00
#
_symmetry.space_group_name_H-M   'P 1'
#
loop_
_entity.id
_entity.type
_entity.pdbx_description
1 polymer ?
#
loop_
_entity_poly.entity_id
_entity_poly.type
_entity_poly.pdbx_seq_one_letter_code
_entity_poly.pdbx_strand_id
1 'polypeptide(L)'
;MARELRDRHHIERVVVLPVGIDPAFIETPPVESPALPLKLLYVGERIESKGYLRVLHAVEDARLQGASLSLEVIGEGPLSTIDSHHEVVLRGALTAAGVLEAMDRSHLLLLPSVAEGTPLVVQESMARGLPVAATAVG
;
A
#
# COMPACT_ATOMS: atom_id res chain seq x y z
N MET A 1 -22.96 4.69 0.07
CA MET A 1 -23.30 5.61 1.19
C MET A 1 -24.03 6.88 0.75
N ALA A 2 -23.43 7.84 0.02
CA ALA A 2 -24.15 9.10 -0.33
C ALA A 2 -25.46 8.89 -1.12
N ARG A 3 -25.45 7.94 -2.07
CA ARG A 3 -26.64 7.52 -2.81
C ARG A 3 -27.73 6.95 -1.88
N GLU A 4 -27.33 6.09 -0.95
CA GLU A 4 -28.22 5.48 0.03
C GLU A 4 -28.84 6.52 0.98
N LEU A 5 -28.07 7.54 1.41
CA LEU A 5 -28.59 8.64 2.23
C LEU A 5 -29.68 9.45 1.51
N ARG A 6 -29.57 9.63 0.20
CA ARG A 6 -30.60 10.31 -0.60
C ARG A 6 -31.79 9.39 -0.86
N ASP A 7 -31.53 8.19 -1.34
CA ASP A 7 -32.55 7.31 -1.91
C ASP A 7 -33.39 6.63 -0.82
N ARG A 8 -32.76 6.21 0.30
CA ARG A 8 -33.44 5.47 1.38
C ARG A 8 -33.84 6.34 2.56
N HIS A 9 -33.08 7.40 2.82
CA HIS A 9 -33.28 8.25 4.00
C HIS A 9 -33.80 9.66 3.66
N HIS A 10 -34.02 9.96 2.38
CA HIS A 10 -34.58 11.23 1.89
C HIS A 10 -33.83 12.47 2.38
N ILE A 11 -32.51 12.37 2.59
CA ILE A 11 -31.67 13.51 2.96
C ILE A 11 -31.40 14.35 1.72
N GLU A 12 -31.98 15.55 1.67
CA GLU A 12 -31.91 16.43 0.49
C GLU A 12 -30.54 17.09 0.30
N ARG A 13 -29.79 17.32 1.39
CA ARG A 13 -28.49 18.01 1.36
C ARG A 13 -27.35 17.05 1.66
N VAL A 14 -26.94 16.31 0.63
CA VAL A 14 -25.76 15.43 0.70
C VAL A 14 -24.70 15.95 -0.25
N VAL A 15 -23.51 16.24 0.28
CA VAL A 15 -22.31 16.61 -0.49
C VAL A 15 -21.28 15.50 -0.34
N VAL A 16 -20.65 15.10 -1.45
CA VAL A 16 -19.54 14.14 -1.43
C VAL A 16 -18.26 14.94 -1.54
N LEU A 17 -17.39 14.84 -0.53
CA LEU A 17 -16.07 15.44 -0.55
C LEU A 17 -15.04 14.36 -0.94
N PRO A 18 -14.15 14.63 -1.91
CA PRO A 18 -13.07 13.71 -2.21
C PRO A 18 -12.09 13.63 -1.03
N VAL A 19 -11.34 12.53 -0.98
CA VAL A 19 -10.25 12.39 -0.02
C VAL A 19 -9.13 13.35 -0.44
N GLY A 20 -8.68 14.18 0.50
CA GLY A 20 -7.55 15.09 0.28
C GLY A 20 -6.22 14.35 0.35
N ILE A 21 -5.23 14.85 -0.38
CA ILE A 21 -3.84 14.37 -0.34
C ILE A 21 -2.98 15.43 0.30
N ASP A 22 -2.15 15.02 1.26
CA ASP A 22 -1.18 15.90 1.89
C ASP A 22 -0.16 16.38 0.83
N PRO A 23 0.09 17.69 0.70
CA PRO A 23 1.05 18.24 -0.25
C PRO A 23 2.43 17.59 -0.22
N ALA A 24 2.85 17.04 0.93
CA ALA A 24 4.13 16.33 1.05
C ALA A 24 4.27 15.14 0.07
N PHE A 25 3.17 14.54 -0.38
CA PHE A 25 3.18 13.42 -1.33
C PHE A 25 3.14 13.83 -2.80
N ILE A 26 2.93 15.12 -3.12
CA ILE A 26 2.67 15.57 -4.49
C ILE A 26 3.96 15.77 -5.30
N GLU A 27 5.10 15.98 -4.63
CA GLU A 27 6.38 16.07 -5.33
C GLU A 27 6.80 14.69 -5.84
N THR A 28 7.30 14.57 -7.06
CA THR A 28 7.77 13.29 -7.60
C THR A 28 9.31 13.30 -7.62
N PRO A 29 10.00 12.39 -6.90
CA PRO A 29 11.43 12.24 -7.06
C PRO A 29 11.75 11.78 -8.49
N PRO A 30 12.94 12.12 -9.04
CA PRO A 30 13.37 11.63 -10.34
C PRO A 30 13.36 10.10 -10.37
N VAL A 31 12.70 9.52 -11.38
CA VAL A 31 12.68 8.06 -11.55
C VAL A 31 14.00 7.61 -12.17
N GLU A 32 14.87 7.01 -11.37
CA GLU A 32 16.00 6.24 -11.89
C GLU A 32 15.52 4.84 -12.29
N SER A 33 16.19 4.24 -13.28
CA SER A 33 15.98 2.83 -13.60
C SER A 33 16.22 2.00 -12.34
N PRO A 34 15.29 1.10 -11.94
CA PRO A 34 15.44 0.32 -10.72
C PRO A 34 16.73 -0.49 -10.75
N ALA A 35 17.64 -0.22 -9.82
CA ALA A 35 18.72 -1.15 -9.50
C ALA A 35 18.12 -2.39 -8.82
N LEU A 36 18.72 -3.56 -9.05
CA LEU A 36 18.34 -4.77 -8.32
C LEU A 36 18.90 -4.74 -6.88
N PRO A 37 18.19 -5.30 -5.89
CA PRO A 37 16.86 -5.93 -6.01
C PRO A 37 15.74 -4.91 -6.23
N LEU A 38 14.64 -5.34 -6.88
CA LEU A 38 13.43 -4.52 -6.97
C LEU A 38 12.82 -4.37 -5.57
N LYS A 39 12.73 -3.12 -5.09
CA LYS A 39 12.28 -2.79 -3.74
C LYS A 39 10.76 -2.65 -3.70
N LEU A 40 10.11 -3.60 -3.05
CA LEU A 40 8.66 -3.67 -2.88
C LEU A 40 8.26 -3.06 -1.53
N LEU A 41 7.11 -2.40 -1.50
CA LEU A 41 6.56 -1.79 -0.30
C LEU A 41 5.16 -2.32 -0.02
N TYR A 42 4.88 -2.67 1.23
CA TYR A 42 3.55 -2.85 1.75
C TYR A 42 3.35 -1.88 2.92
N VAL A 43 2.25 -1.11 2.90
CA VAL A 43 1.88 -0.23 4.02
C VAL A 43 0.44 -0.55 4.40
N GLY A 44 0.25 -0.98 5.65
CA GLY A 44 -1.06 -1.33 6.15
C GLY A 44 -1.00 -2.26 7.34
N GLU A 45 -2.15 -2.45 7.99
CA GLU A 45 -2.26 -3.37 9.11
C GLU A 45 -1.96 -4.82 8.66
N ARG A 46 -1.21 -5.58 9.47
CA ARG A 46 -0.86 -6.98 9.20
C ARG A 46 -2.02 -7.91 9.55
N ILE A 47 -3.09 -7.82 8.77
CA ILE A 47 -4.31 -8.62 8.88
C ILE A 47 -4.69 -9.26 7.54
N GLU A 48 -5.58 -10.25 7.60
CA GLU A 48 -6.01 -11.02 6.43
C GLU A 48 -6.71 -10.15 5.37
N SER A 49 -7.60 -9.26 5.80
CA SER A 49 -8.38 -8.40 4.89
C SER A 49 -7.53 -7.40 4.11
N LYS A 50 -6.32 -7.08 4.57
CA LYS A 50 -5.34 -6.26 3.86
C LYS A 50 -4.39 -7.08 2.97
N GLY A 51 -4.57 -8.41 2.95
CA GLY A 51 -3.81 -9.29 2.07
C GLY A 51 -2.35 -9.46 2.48
N TYR A 52 -1.99 -9.22 3.75
CA TYR A 52 -0.61 -9.28 4.22
C TYR A 52 0.08 -10.62 3.90
N LEU A 53 -0.54 -11.76 4.22
CA LEU A 53 0.03 -13.07 3.91
C LEU A 53 0.13 -13.34 2.40
N ARG A 54 -0.80 -12.77 1.61
CA ARG A 54 -0.77 -12.87 0.15
C ARG A 54 0.45 -12.14 -0.42
N VAL A 55 0.84 -11.00 0.15
CA VAL A 55 2.08 -10.30 -0.21
C VAL A 55 3.30 -11.19 0.08
N LEU A 56 3.38 -11.75 1.29
CA LEU A 56 4.52 -12.60 1.67
C LEU A 56 4.66 -13.80 0.72
N HIS A 57 3.57 -14.52 0.46
CA HIS A 57 3.58 -15.66 -0.46
C HIS A 57 3.94 -15.25 -1.90
N ALA A 58 3.36 -14.17 -2.43
CA ALA A 58 3.62 -13.74 -3.80
C ALA A 58 5.08 -13.32 -4.02
N VAL A 59 5.67 -12.63 -3.03
CA VAL A 59 7.09 -12.24 -3.09
C VAL A 59 8.00 -13.46 -3.01
N GLU A 60 7.67 -14.43 -2.15
CA GLU A 60 8.43 -15.67 -2.05
C GLU A 60 8.35 -16.50 -3.33
N ASP A 61 7.14 -16.70 -3.87
CA ASP A 61 6.93 -17.43 -5.12
C ASP A 61 7.72 -16.80 -6.28
N ALA A 62 7.73 -15.46 -6.36
CA ALA A 62 8.50 -14.74 -7.39
C ALA A 62 10.01 -14.87 -7.18
N ARG A 63 10.50 -14.86 -5.93
CA ARG A 63 11.92 -15.12 -5.60
C ARG A 63 12.34 -16.54 -5.98
N LEU A 64 11.51 -17.54 -5.68
CA LEU A 64 11.73 -18.93 -6.07
C LEU A 64 11.78 -19.10 -7.60
N GLN A 65 11.12 -18.23 -8.34
CA GLN A 65 11.18 -18.15 -9.81
C GLN A 65 12.39 -17.35 -10.33
N GLY A 66 13.27 -16.86 -9.45
CA GLY A 66 14.51 -16.17 -9.81
C GLY A 66 14.42 -14.64 -9.82
N ALA A 67 13.33 -14.04 -9.37
CA ALA A 67 13.24 -12.57 -9.25
C ALA A 67 14.09 -12.06 -8.06
N SER A 68 14.90 -11.03 -8.30
CA SER A 68 15.65 -10.34 -7.25
C SER A 68 14.77 -9.23 -6.64
N LEU A 69 14.17 -9.52 -5.50
CA LEU A 69 13.15 -8.68 -4.85
C LEU A 69 13.50 -8.45 -3.37
N SER A 70 13.33 -7.24 -2.87
CA SER A 70 13.29 -6.96 -1.42
C SER A 70 11.90 -6.47 -1.03
N LEU A 71 11.44 -6.78 0.18
CA LEU A 71 10.13 -6.34 0.66
C LEU A 71 10.29 -5.57 1.96
N GLU A 72 9.74 -4.36 2.00
CA GLU A 72 9.56 -3.58 3.21
C GLU A 72 8.08 -3.57 3.59
N VAL A 73 7.78 -3.85 4.85
CA VAL A 73 6.43 -3.87 5.42
C VAL A 73 6.36 -2.81 6.51
N ILE A 74 5.44 -1.86 6.37
CA ILE A 74 5.17 -0.83 7.38
C ILE A 74 3.77 -1.06 7.93
N GLY A 75 3.69 -1.29 9.23
CA GLY A 75 2.42 -1.39 9.95
C GLY A 75 2.40 -2.48 11.01
N GLU A 76 1.52 -2.30 11.97
CA GLU A 76 1.29 -3.27 13.04
C GLU A 76 0.21 -4.27 12.67
N GLY A 77 0.17 -5.39 13.38
CA GLY A 77 -0.92 -6.34 13.28
C GLY A 77 -0.58 -7.71 13.86
N PRO A 78 -1.60 -8.56 14.06
CA PRO A 78 -1.44 -9.85 14.71
C PRO A 78 -0.70 -10.89 13.85
N LEU A 79 -0.67 -10.72 12.53
CA LEU A 79 -0.04 -11.71 11.64
C LEU A 79 1.47 -11.48 11.56
N SER A 80 2.25 -12.46 11.99
CA SER A 80 3.72 -12.46 11.88
C SER A 80 4.21 -12.80 10.48
N THR A 81 5.51 -12.63 10.25
CA THR A 81 6.17 -13.22 9.08
C THR A 81 6.17 -14.73 9.12
N ILE A 82 6.41 -15.32 7.97
CA ILE A 82 6.70 -16.74 7.80
C ILE A 82 8.22 -16.89 8.05
N ASP A 83 8.61 -17.84 8.89
CA ASP A 83 9.82 -17.87 9.74
C ASP A 83 11.24 -17.90 9.09
N SER A 84 11.54 -17.29 7.92
CA SER A 84 12.90 -17.43 7.36
C SER A 84 13.44 -16.39 6.35
N HIS A 85 12.75 -15.31 6.05
CA HIS A 85 13.16 -14.46 4.91
C HIS A 85 14.14 -13.34 5.29
N HIS A 86 15.41 -13.48 4.91
CA HIS A 86 16.47 -12.47 5.12
C HIS A 86 16.23 -11.12 4.41
N GLU A 87 15.24 -11.05 3.52
CA GLU A 87 14.96 -9.88 2.68
C GLU A 87 13.54 -9.30 2.88
N VAL A 88 12.90 -9.59 4.02
CA VAL A 88 11.69 -8.89 4.47
C VAL A 88 12.04 -8.00 5.65
N VAL A 89 11.91 -6.69 5.47
CA VAL A 89 12.12 -5.70 6.54
C VAL A 89 10.76 -5.36 7.13
N LEU A 90 10.50 -5.82 8.36
CA LEU A 90 9.33 -5.42 9.12
C LEU A 90 9.61 -4.13 9.89
N ARG A 91 8.72 -3.15 9.73
CA ARG A 91 8.67 -1.95 10.54
C ARG A 91 7.30 -1.87 11.21
N GLY A 92 7.29 -1.38 12.43
CA GLY A 92 6.05 -1.00 13.09
C GLY A 92 5.36 0.15 12.37
N ALA A 93 4.33 0.72 13.01
CA ALA A 93 3.71 1.93 12.51
C ALA A 93 4.74 3.07 12.40
N LEU A 94 4.80 3.72 11.23
CA LEU A 94 5.63 4.91 11.00
C LEU A 94 4.76 6.17 10.91
N THR A 95 5.39 7.33 11.04
CA THR A 95 4.78 8.62 10.74
C THR A 95 4.56 8.77 9.23
N ALA A 96 3.75 9.76 8.81
CA ALA A 96 3.57 10.09 7.40
C ALA A 96 4.90 10.38 6.70
N ALA A 97 5.81 11.09 7.36
CA ALA A 97 7.17 11.33 6.84
C ALA A 97 7.96 10.02 6.65
N GLY A 98 7.89 9.09 7.60
CA GLY A 98 8.55 7.79 7.47
C GLY A 98 7.97 6.90 6.36
N VAL A 99 6.66 7.01 6.12
CA VAL A 99 5.99 6.34 4.98
C VAL A 99 6.41 6.99 3.66
N LEU A 100 6.46 8.32 3.59
CA LEU A 100 6.93 9.07 2.42
C LEU A 100 8.36 8.68 2.04
N GLU A 101 9.27 8.66 3.01
CA GLU A 101 10.65 8.20 2.81
C GLU A 101 10.70 6.74 2.32
N ALA A 102 9.73 5.91 2.73
CA ALA A 102 9.63 4.53 2.27
C ALA A 102 9.17 4.46 0.82
N MET A 103 8.19 5.26 0.44
CA MET A 103 7.75 5.37 -0.95
C MET A 103 8.90 5.82 -1.85
N ASP A 104 9.71 6.79 -1.41
CA ASP A 104 10.84 7.35 -2.18
C ASP A 104 11.94 6.33 -2.48
N ARG A 105 12.15 5.37 -1.58
CA ARG A 105 13.16 4.33 -1.75
C ARG A 105 12.62 3.06 -2.40
N SER A 106 11.32 2.99 -2.69
CA SER A 106 10.65 1.81 -3.23
C SER A 106 10.34 1.97 -4.72
N HIS A 107 10.17 0.83 -5.40
CA HIS A 107 9.88 0.79 -6.84
C HIS A 107 8.44 0.36 -7.14
N LEU A 108 7.76 -0.30 -6.19
CA LEU A 108 6.38 -0.76 -6.33
C LEU A 108 5.68 -0.87 -4.97
N LEU A 109 4.50 -0.28 -4.83
CA LEU A 109 3.59 -0.56 -3.72
C LEU A 109 2.74 -1.81 -4.03
N LEU A 110 2.62 -2.72 -3.06
CA LEU A 110 1.70 -3.85 -3.09
C LEU A 110 0.55 -3.62 -2.10
N LEU A 111 -0.69 -3.69 -2.59
CA LEU A 111 -1.89 -3.65 -1.74
C LEU A 111 -2.96 -4.65 -2.22
N PRO A 112 -2.78 -5.96 -1.98
CA PRO A 112 -3.68 -6.99 -2.50
C PRO A 112 -4.86 -7.28 -1.54
N SER A 113 -5.50 -6.21 -1.03
CA SER A 113 -6.59 -6.26 -0.06
C SER A 113 -7.83 -7.04 -0.54
N VAL A 114 -8.62 -7.58 0.38
CA VAL A 114 -9.89 -8.25 0.09
C VAL A 114 -11.05 -7.26 -0.01
N ALA A 115 -10.99 -6.18 0.76
CA ALA A 115 -11.96 -5.09 0.73
C ALA A 115 -11.27 -3.78 1.08
N GLU A 116 -11.59 -2.73 0.34
CA GLU A 116 -11.15 -1.36 0.60
C GLU A 116 -12.34 -0.41 0.44
N GLY A 117 -12.28 0.75 1.09
CA GLY A 117 -13.22 1.85 0.82
C GLY A 117 -12.56 2.89 -0.08
N THR A 118 -11.56 3.58 0.47
CA THR A 118 -10.78 4.57 -0.28
C THR A 118 -9.36 4.56 0.28
N PRO A 119 -8.49 3.66 -0.21
CA PRO A 119 -7.19 3.42 0.42
C PRO A 119 -6.29 4.64 0.21
N LEU A 120 -5.99 5.34 1.31
CA LEU A 120 -5.14 6.53 1.31
C LEU A 120 -3.76 6.25 0.72
N VAL A 121 -3.11 5.15 1.14
CA VAL A 121 -1.77 4.76 0.68
C VAL A 121 -1.67 4.62 -0.85
N VAL A 122 -2.73 4.16 -1.53
CA VAL A 122 -2.74 4.06 -2.99
C VAL A 122 -2.72 5.45 -3.61
N GLN A 123 -3.57 6.35 -3.11
CA GLN A 123 -3.62 7.72 -3.62
C GLN A 123 -2.34 8.49 -3.32
N GLU A 124 -1.78 8.32 -2.12
CA GLU A 124 -0.47 8.87 -1.72
C GLU A 124 0.66 8.36 -2.62
N SER A 125 0.70 7.05 -2.89
CA SER A 125 1.69 6.45 -3.79
C SER A 125 1.56 6.98 -5.22
N MET A 126 0.33 7.07 -5.73
CA MET A 126 0.07 7.62 -7.06
C MET A 126 0.45 9.10 -7.16
N ALA A 127 0.16 9.89 -6.12
CA ALA A 127 0.60 11.28 -6.04
C ALA A 127 2.12 11.41 -6.03
N ARG A 128 2.81 10.46 -5.37
CA ARG A 128 4.27 10.40 -5.30
C ARG A 128 4.94 9.82 -6.56
N GLY A 129 4.15 9.34 -7.51
CA GLY A 129 4.65 8.67 -8.72
C GLY A 129 5.16 7.25 -8.50
N LEU A 130 4.87 6.64 -7.34
CA LEU A 130 5.19 5.25 -7.04
C LEU A 130 4.13 4.34 -7.70
N PRO A 131 4.51 3.42 -8.61
CA PRO A 131 3.59 2.45 -9.18
C PRO A 131 2.92 1.60 -8.10
N VAL A 132 1.67 1.20 -8.34
CA VAL A 132 0.86 0.39 -7.41
C VAL A 132 0.36 -0.88 -8.09
N ALA A 133 0.57 -2.03 -7.45
CA ALA A 133 -0.12 -3.27 -7.74
C ALA A 133 -1.13 -3.57 -6.63
N ALA A 134 -2.43 -3.47 -6.95
CA ALA A 134 -3.53 -3.68 -6.03
C ALA A 134 -4.57 -4.63 -6.62
N THR A 135 -5.42 -5.19 -5.75
CA THR A 135 -6.60 -5.94 -6.14
C THR A 135 -7.74 -5.01 -6.57
N ALA A 136 -8.63 -5.49 -7.43
CA ALA A 136 -9.80 -4.74 -7.91
C ALA A 136 -10.92 -4.73 -6.86
N VAL A 137 -10.72 -3.97 -5.78
CA VAL A 137 -11.65 -3.84 -4.64
C VAL A 137 -11.84 -2.36 -4.28
N GLY A 138 -13.06 -1.97 -3.94
CA GLY A 138 -13.46 -0.57 -3.70
C GLY A 138 -14.80 -0.22 -4.31
#